data_AF-A0A7J4XFP6-F1
#
_entry.id   AF-A0A7J4XFP6-F1
#
_cell.length_a   1.000
_cell.length_b   1.000
_cell.length_c   1.000
_cell.angle_alpha   90.00
_cell.angle_beta   90.00
_cell.angle_gamma   90.00
#
_symmetry.space_group_name_H-M   'P 1'
#
loop_
_entity.id
_entity.type
_entity.pdbx_description
1 polymer ?
#
loop_
_entity_poly.entity_id
_entity_poly.type
_entity_poly.pdbx_seq_one_letter_code
_entity_poly.pdbx_strand_id
1 'polypeptide(L)'
;MKPEKTAPVLAITPNEQIFLPKCYHRIQDICAVIYDQLTEIYKEKNYQDLYHTESILDGSETGMDELNKNKIHAIDWLTWNNKNKDLELILTKHIILSITSDFINFVFESLYCAKRGKITVAYALIRKPFTDELLILEQLLYNRSDFIYRFFHSDTVETYDPSSKNINKVDVIKNAVDCLTNPLFDADFVHDLRYNKLCEYGINGISNHALHIVTKDKNYRTEPQNFNFVFSQEEDFALYYKQYYWVVPYILIYAVDIIDKLIFSILKDTDNQNLSIVKRLRRTIGFSLFTESYLRTKKDSIFILFNKKIRFTCPICKNKYFLKRDDYEFFFETEAILCPKCNNDNLTIENIQKIKNIIGL
;
A
#
# COMPACT_ATOMS: atom_id res chain seq x y z
N MET A 1 -25.20 -7.93 -11.78
CA MET A 1 -24.18 -7.51 -12.76
C MET A 1 -23.08 -6.83 -11.97
N LYS A 2 -21.87 -7.40 -11.90
CA LYS A 2 -20.71 -6.65 -11.43
C LYS A 2 -20.52 -5.48 -12.41
N PRO A 3 -20.17 -4.27 -11.95
CA PRO A 3 -19.80 -3.19 -12.88
C PRO A 3 -18.68 -3.71 -13.80
N GLU A 4 -18.73 -3.34 -15.07
CA GLU A 4 -17.61 -3.50 -15.99
C GLU A 4 -16.37 -2.93 -15.30
N LYS A 5 -15.48 -3.78 -14.77
CA LYS A 5 -14.23 -3.32 -14.17
C LYS A 5 -13.42 -2.73 -15.32
N THR A 6 -13.36 -1.40 -15.36
CA THR A 6 -12.53 -0.64 -16.29
C THR A 6 -11.07 -1.02 -16.12
N ALA A 7 -10.29 -0.99 -17.20
CA ALA A 7 -8.85 -1.23 -17.14
C ALA A 7 -8.19 -0.35 -16.05
N PRO A 8 -7.11 -0.84 -15.41
CA PRO A 8 -6.50 -0.10 -14.32
C PRO A 8 -6.08 1.32 -14.75
N VAL A 9 -6.27 2.31 -13.88
CA VAL A 9 -6.19 3.73 -14.27
C VAL A 9 -4.81 4.11 -14.83
N LEU A 10 -3.74 3.51 -14.28
CA LEU A 10 -2.36 3.77 -14.67
C LEU A 10 -1.79 2.76 -15.68
N ALA A 11 -2.57 1.75 -16.08
CA ALA A 11 -2.13 0.75 -17.05
C ALA A 11 -1.81 1.40 -18.40
N ILE A 12 -0.88 0.78 -19.13
CA ILE A 12 -0.51 1.23 -20.47
C ILE A 12 -1.59 0.82 -21.45
N THR A 13 -2.16 1.79 -22.16
CA THR A 13 -3.15 1.51 -23.21
C THR A 13 -2.50 1.37 -24.59
N PRO A 14 -3.08 0.59 -25.54
CA PRO A 14 -2.42 0.26 -26.82
C PRO A 14 -1.98 1.46 -27.67
N ASN A 15 -2.66 2.61 -27.53
CA ASN A 15 -2.40 3.83 -28.30
C ASN A 15 -1.76 4.94 -27.45
N GLU A 16 -1.34 4.65 -26.21
CA GLU A 16 -0.73 5.64 -25.34
C GLU A 16 0.71 5.95 -25.80
N GLN A 17 1.03 7.23 -25.94
CA GLN A 17 2.40 7.65 -26.12
C GLN A 17 3.18 7.47 -24.80
N ILE A 18 4.04 6.46 -24.77
CA ILE A 18 4.88 6.09 -23.62
C ILE A 18 6.35 6.25 -23.96
N PHE A 19 7.12 6.73 -22.99
CA PHE A 19 8.58 6.88 -23.08
C PHE A 19 9.32 5.85 -22.23
N LEU A 20 8.56 5.08 -21.44
CA LEU A 20 9.06 4.00 -20.61
C LEU A 20 9.65 2.86 -21.46
N PRO A 21 10.85 2.33 -21.13
CA PRO A 21 11.40 1.17 -21.83
C PRO A 21 10.50 -0.07 -21.74
N LYS A 22 10.39 -0.82 -22.85
CA LYS A 22 9.48 -1.99 -22.97
C LYS A 22 9.63 -3.04 -21.87
N CYS A 23 10.84 -3.22 -21.35
CA CYS A 23 11.11 -4.18 -20.27
C CYS A 23 10.40 -3.85 -18.94
N TYR A 24 9.94 -2.61 -18.75
CA TYR A 24 9.24 -2.18 -17.53
C TYR A 24 7.71 -2.08 -17.70
N HIS A 25 7.17 -2.28 -18.91
CA HIS A 25 5.73 -2.13 -19.17
C HIS A 25 4.89 -3.05 -18.29
N ARG A 26 5.25 -4.33 -18.20
CA ARG A 26 4.54 -5.28 -17.34
C ARG A 26 4.60 -4.88 -15.87
N ILE A 27 5.74 -4.37 -15.40
CA ILE A 27 5.91 -3.94 -14.01
C ILE A 27 5.06 -2.70 -13.73
N GLN A 28 5.00 -1.76 -14.68
CA GLN A 28 4.11 -0.59 -14.61
C GLN A 28 2.64 -0.99 -14.49
N ASP A 29 2.18 -1.96 -15.28
CA ASP A 29 0.80 -2.46 -15.21
C ASP A 29 0.52 -3.19 -13.88
N ILE A 30 1.50 -3.94 -13.36
CA ILE A 30 1.40 -4.54 -12.03
C ILE A 30 1.25 -3.44 -10.96
N CYS A 31 2.07 -2.38 -11.01
CA CYS A 31 1.92 -1.24 -10.11
C CYS A 31 0.54 -0.59 -10.23
N ALA A 32 -0.01 -0.45 -11.44
CA ALA A 32 -1.35 0.10 -11.65
C ALA A 32 -2.44 -0.74 -10.98
N VAL A 33 -2.37 -2.07 -11.10
CA VAL A 33 -3.31 -3.00 -10.44
C VAL A 33 -3.19 -2.93 -8.91
N ILE A 34 -1.97 -2.85 -8.37
CA ILE A 34 -1.75 -2.73 -6.92
C ILE A 34 -2.24 -1.38 -6.42
N TYR A 35 -1.96 -0.30 -7.15
CA TYR A 35 -2.40 1.06 -6.84
C TYR A 35 -3.94 1.16 -6.79
N ASP A 36 -4.64 0.58 -7.77
CA ASP A 36 -6.09 0.69 -7.84
C ASP A 36 -6.79 0.06 -6.63
N GLN A 37 -6.19 -0.98 -6.01
CA GLN A 37 -6.71 -1.56 -4.76
C GLN A 37 -6.80 -0.54 -3.62
N LEU A 38 -5.93 0.47 -3.58
CA LEU A 38 -6.02 1.57 -2.62
C LEU A 38 -7.13 2.56 -3.00
N THR A 39 -7.33 2.82 -4.29
CA THR A 39 -8.37 3.75 -4.73
C THR A 39 -9.79 3.23 -4.45
N GLU A 40 -9.95 1.90 -4.39
CA GLU A 40 -11.22 1.25 -4.03
C GLU A 40 -11.73 1.69 -2.66
N ILE A 41 -10.85 2.05 -1.71
CA ILE A 41 -11.19 2.55 -0.36
C ILE A 41 -12.15 3.76 -0.45
N TYR A 42 -11.98 4.60 -1.47
CA TYR A 42 -12.74 5.84 -1.66
C TYR A 42 -13.90 5.72 -2.64
N LYS A 43 -14.06 4.57 -3.30
CA LYS A 43 -15.05 4.37 -4.36
C LYS A 43 -16.10 3.33 -3.97
N GLU A 44 -15.69 2.26 -3.29
CA GLU A 44 -16.53 1.10 -3.04
C GLU A 44 -17.36 1.24 -1.76
N LYS A 45 -18.59 0.72 -1.81
CA LYS A 45 -19.56 0.90 -0.73
C LYS A 45 -19.21 0.15 0.55
N ASN A 46 -18.43 -0.93 0.47
CA ASN A 46 -18.04 -1.74 1.63
C ASN A 46 -17.07 -1.02 2.58
N TYR A 47 -16.52 0.13 2.18
CA TYR A 47 -15.64 0.98 3.00
C TYR A 47 -16.37 2.15 3.67
N GLN A 48 -17.68 2.30 3.49
CA GLN A 48 -18.43 3.45 4.02
C GLN A 48 -18.35 3.59 5.55
N ASP A 49 -18.23 2.48 6.27
CA ASP A 49 -18.09 2.47 7.74
C ASP A 49 -16.76 3.08 8.25
N LEU A 50 -15.79 3.32 7.36
CA LEU A 50 -14.59 4.09 7.68
C LEU A 50 -14.87 5.59 7.84
N TYR A 51 -15.91 6.11 7.18
CA TYR A 51 -16.24 7.53 7.18
C TYR A 51 -17.18 7.93 8.33
N HIS A 52 -17.76 6.96 9.03
CA HIS A 52 -18.72 7.17 10.09
C HIS A 52 -18.30 6.46 11.37
N THR A 53 -18.46 7.13 12.52
CA THR A 53 -18.32 6.52 13.84
C THR A 53 -19.51 6.94 14.68
N GLU A 54 -20.20 5.95 15.24
CA GLU A 54 -21.31 6.17 16.16
C GLU A 54 -20.80 6.03 17.59
N SER A 55 -21.08 7.03 18.42
CA SER A 55 -20.81 7.03 19.85
C SER A 55 -22.12 7.06 20.61
N ILE A 56 -22.22 6.24 21.65
CA ILE A 56 -23.40 6.25 22.54
C ILE A 56 -23.24 7.42 23.50
N LEU A 57 -24.18 8.36 23.40
CA LEU A 57 -24.29 9.52 24.28
C LEU A 57 -25.15 9.15 25.49
N ASP A 58 -24.69 9.48 26.68
CA ASP A 58 -25.49 9.42 27.91
C ASP A 58 -25.96 10.84 28.23
N GLY A 59 -27.27 11.03 28.41
CA GLY A 59 -27.87 12.34 28.68
C GLY A 59 -27.40 13.01 29.97
N SER A 60 -26.65 12.30 30.82
CA SER A 60 -25.99 12.83 32.02
C SER A 60 -24.60 13.43 31.78
N GLU A 61 -24.09 13.39 30.54
CA GLU A 61 -22.73 13.83 30.20
C GLU A 61 -22.59 15.36 30.16
N THR A 62 -21.40 15.83 30.56
CA THR A 62 -21.12 17.26 30.70
C THR A 62 -21.07 17.93 29.33
N GLY A 63 -21.70 19.11 29.18
CA GLY A 63 -21.65 19.89 27.94
C GLY A 63 -22.58 19.42 26.82
N MET A 64 -23.50 18.48 27.08
CA MET A 64 -24.43 17.95 26.08
C MET A 64 -25.32 19.04 25.43
N ASP A 65 -25.79 20.01 26.23
CA ASP A 65 -26.53 21.17 25.72
C ASP A 65 -25.71 22.07 24.80
N GLU A 66 -24.39 22.17 25.05
CA GLU A 66 -23.48 22.97 24.23
C GLU A 66 -23.11 22.24 22.94
N LEU A 67 -22.94 20.91 23.01
CA LEU A 67 -22.73 20.05 21.84
C LEU A 67 -23.94 20.12 20.89
N ASN A 68 -25.15 19.95 21.42
CA ASN A 68 -26.40 20.02 20.65
C ASN A 68 -26.63 21.39 19.98
N LYS A 69 -26.07 22.46 20.57
CA LYS A 69 -26.11 23.82 20.02
C LYS A 69 -24.91 24.13 19.11
N ASN A 70 -24.06 23.15 18.80
CA ASN A 70 -22.81 23.31 18.04
C ASN A 70 -21.87 24.39 18.61
N LYS A 71 -21.87 24.59 19.93
CA LYS A 71 -20.99 25.56 20.60
C LYS A 71 -19.63 25.00 20.96
N ILE A 72 -19.51 23.67 21.03
CA ILE A 72 -18.27 22.95 21.29
C ILE A 72 -18.04 21.93 20.18
N HIS A 73 -16.79 21.64 19.86
CA HIS A 73 -16.47 20.63 18.86
C HIS A 73 -16.66 19.23 19.46
N ALA A 74 -17.10 18.26 18.65
CA ALA A 74 -17.38 16.90 19.11
C ALA A 74 -16.14 16.21 19.73
N ILE A 75 -14.94 16.51 19.20
CA ILE A 75 -13.68 16.00 19.74
C ILE A 75 -13.42 16.55 21.16
N ASP A 76 -13.60 17.85 21.36
CA ASP A 76 -13.38 18.48 22.68
C ASP A 76 -14.34 17.88 23.72
N TRP A 77 -15.59 17.65 23.31
CA TRP A 77 -16.61 17.01 24.15
C TRP A 77 -16.23 15.56 24.53
N LEU A 78 -15.69 14.78 23.59
CA LEU A 78 -15.20 13.42 23.86
C LEU A 78 -14.05 13.43 24.87
N THR A 79 -13.13 14.40 24.75
CA THR A 79 -12.03 14.58 25.69
C THR A 79 -12.53 14.93 27.09
N TRP A 80 -13.48 15.86 27.23
CA TRP A 80 -14.03 16.26 28.52
C TRP A 80 -14.76 15.12 29.25
N ASN A 81 -15.40 14.23 28.49
CA ASN A 81 -16.15 13.09 29.04
C ASN A 81 -15.32 11.79 29.10
N ASN A 82 -13.98 11.87 28.94
CA ASN A 82 -13.06 10.72 29.01
C ASN A 82 -13.41 9.57 28.06
N LYS A 83 -13.98 9.87 26.89
CA LYS A 83 -14.36 8.89 25.86
C LYS A 83 -13.16 8.51 24.98
N ASN A 84 -12.06 8.10 25.61
CA ASN A 84 -10.76 7.90 24.95
C ASN A 84 -10.79 6.84 23.85
N LYS A 85 -11.63 5.80 23.97
CA LYS A 85 -11.75 4.74 22.95
C LYS A 85 -12.39 5.26 21.65
N ASP A 86 -13.43 6.06 21.77
CA ASP A 86 -14.16 6.62 20.63
C ASP A 86 -13.29 7.68 19.95
N LEU A 87 -12.62 8.52 20.76
CA LEU A 87 -11.62 9.47 20.28
C LEU A 87 -10.49 8.77 19.51
N GLU A 88 -9.91 7.70 20.07
CA GLU A 88 -8.86 6.92 19.42
C GLU A 88 -9.34 6.37 18.07
N LEU A 89 -10.55 5.82 18.01
CA LEU A 89 -11.11 5.26 16.79
C LEU A 89 -11.39 6.34 15.72
N ILE A 90 -11.96 7.48 16.11
CA ILE A 90 -12.26 8.61 15.22
C ILE A 90 -10.96 9.15 14.62
N LEU A 91 -9.96 9.43 15.46
CA LEU A 91 -8.67 9.94 15.01
C LEU A 91 -7.95 8.93 14.13
N THR A 92 -7.97 7.64 14.49
CA THR A 92 -7.39 6.57 13.68
C THR A 92 -7.99 6.53 12.29
N LYS A 93 -9.34 6.50 12.18
CA LYS A 93 -10.04 6.50 10.87
C LYS A 93 -9.67 7.74 10.06
N HIS A 94 -9.69 8.91 10.69
CA HIS A 94 -9.37 10.18 10.03
C HIS A 94 -7.93 10.21 9.49
N ILE A 95 -6.96 9.75 10.29
CA ILE A 95 -5.54 9.69 9.91
C ILE A 95 -5.34 8.69 8.77
N ILE A 96 -5.88 7.48 8.87
CA ILE A 96 -5.75 6.47 7.80
C ILE A 96 -6.29 7.01 6.48
N LEU A 97 -7.52 7.55 6.49
CA LEU A 97 -8.16 8.05 5.27
C LEU A 97 -7.45 9.28 4.69
N SER A 98 -6.96 10.19 5.54
CA SER A 98 -6.29 11.40 5.06
C SER A 98 -4.91 11.09 4.50
N ILE A 99 -4.09 10.32 5.22
CA ILE A 99 -2.73 9.96 4.78
C ILE A 99 -2.79 9.04 3.56
N THR A 100 -3.71 8.07 3.52
CA THR A 100 -3.85 7.18 2.36
C THR A 100 -4.26 7.97 1.10
N SER A 101 -5.09 9.01 1.24
CA SER A 101 -5.52 9.84 0.11
C SER A 101 -4.33 10.61 -0.48
N ASP A 102 -3.54 11.24 0.40
CA ASP A 102 -2.32 11.95 0.03
C ASP A 102 -1.29 11.00 -0.63
N PHE A 103 -1.06 9.84 -0.02
CA PHE A 103 -0.20 8.77 -0.53
C PHE A 103 -0.57 8.35 -1.95
N ILE A 104 -1.86 8.08 -2.19
CA ILE A 104 -2.38 7.68 -3.50
C ILE A 104 -2.07 8.78 -4.54
N ASN A 105 -2.33 10.05 -4.23
CA ASN A 105 -2.08 11.14 -5.18
C ASN A 105 -0.60 11.27 -5.56
N PHE A 106 0.31 11.20 -4.59
CA PHE A 106 1.75 11.27 -4.87
C PHE A 106 2.26 10.05 -5.65
N VAL A 107 1.81 8.84 -5.29
CA VAL A 107 2.17 7.61 -6.01
C VAL A 107 1.64 7.63 -7.44
N PHE A 108 0.41 8.12 -7.65
CA PHE A 108 -0.19 8.26 -8.97
C PHE A 108 0.69 9.14 -9.87
N GLU A 109 0.99 10.35 -9.41
CA GLU A 109 1.79 11.29 -10.18
C GLU A 109 3.22 10.78 -10.42
N SER A 110 3.79 10.06 -9.45
CA SER A 110 5.11 9.43 -9.61
C SER A 110 5.10 8.36 -10.72
N LEU A 111 4.18 7.41 -10.67
CA LEU A 111 4.03 6.35 -11.67
C LEU A 111 3.71 6.93 -13.06
N TYR A 112 2.85 7.95 -13.10
CA TYR A 112 2.52 8.64 -14.34
C TYR A 112 3.75 9.35 -14.92
N CYS A 113 4.52 10.09 -14.11
CA CYS A 113 5.76 10.74 -14.54
C CYS A 113 6.79 9.73 -15.05
N ALA A 114 6.97 8.59 -14.36
CA ALA A 114 7.87 7.52 -14.81
C ALA A 114 7.46 6.97 -16.19
N LYS A 115 6.16 6.69 -16.37
CA LYS A 115 5.57 6.25 -17.66
C LYS A 115 5.82 7.26 -18.79
N ARG A 116 5.82 8.56 -18.48
CA ARG A 116 6.00 9.67 -19.42
C ARG A 116 7.46 10.10 -19.65
N GLY A 117 8.45 9.37 -19.15
CA GLY A 117 9.86 9.72 -19.38
C GLY A 117 10.46 10.68 -18.34
N LYS A 118 9.67 11.10 -17.34
CA LYS A 118 10.04 12.14 -16.36
C LYS A 118 10.52 11.51 -15.05
N ILE A 119 11.54 10.65 -15.12
CA ILE A 119 11.96 9.82 -13.97
C ILE A 119 12.47 10.65 -12.78
N THR A 120 13.12 11.79 -13.01
CA THR A 120 13.54 12.72 -11.95
C THR A 120 12.35 13.21 -11.12
N VAL A 121 11.29 13.64 -11.79
CA VAL A 121 10.06 14.10 -11.13
C VAL A 121 9.39 12.94 -10.39
N ALA A 122 9.40 11.75 -10.99
CA ALA A 122 8.87 10.55 -10.34
C ALA A 122 9.58 10.24 -9.00
N TYR A 123 10.91 10.36 -8.96
CA TYR A 123 11.68 10.19 -7.72
C TYR A 123 11.43 11.27 -6.67
N ALA A 124 11.31 12.53 -7.10
CA ALA A 124 10.97 13.62 -6.19
C ALA A 124 9.61 13.39 -5.51
N LEU A 125 8.63 12.90 -6.28
CA LEU A 125 7.27 12.63 -5.80
C LEU A 125 7.19 11.42 -4.85
N ILE A 126 7.97 10.35 -5.10
CA ILE A 126 7.84 9.12 -4.30
C ILE A 126 8.49 9.20 -2.91
N ARG A 127 9.32 10.22 -2.66
CA ARG A 127 10.01 10.38 -1.38
C ARG A 127 9.01 10.46 -0.23
N LYS A 128 8.10 11.45 -0.27
CA LYS A 128 7.10 11.70 0.78
C LYS A 128 6.24 10.46 1.11
N PRO A 129 5.57 9.79 0.15
CA PRO A 129 4.74 8.65 0.46
C PRO A 129 5.51 7.50 1.10
N PHE A 130 6.73 7.23 0.62
CA PHE A 130 7.49 6.09 1.11
C PHE A 130 8.30 6.38 2.37
N THR A 131 8.78 7.60 2.61
CA THR A 131 9.60 7.90 3.79
C THR A 131 8.80 8.44 4.96
N ASP A 132 7.72 9.17 4.72
CA ASP A 132 7.07 9.95 5.78
C ASP A 132 5.69 9.37 6.09
N GLU A 133 4.81 9.34 5.09
CA GLU A 133 3.42 8.88 5.22
C GLU A 133 3.34 7.41 5.62
N LEU A 134 4.12 6.55 4.93
CA LEU A 134 4.17 5.13 5.27
C LEU A 134 4.69 4.89 6.70
N LEU A 135 5.65 5.70 7.20
CA LEU A 135 6.15 5.57 8.57
C LEU A 135 5.11 5.95 9.61
N ILE A 136 4.25 6.92 9.31
CA ILE A 136 3.11 7.25 10.17
C ILE A 136 2.14 6.06 10.24
N LEU A 137 1.81 5.46 9.10
CA LEU A 137 0.92 4.31 9.03
C LEU A 137 1.51 3.08 9.75
N GLU A 138 2.83 2.86 9.66
CA GLU A 138 3.53 1.80 10.39
C GLU A 138 3.47 2.00 11.91
N GLN A 139 3.69 3.23 12.39
CA GLN A 139 3.54 3.56 13.81
C GLN A 139 2.10 3.31 14.30
N LEU A 140 1.12 3.71 13.50
CA LEU A 140 -0.30 3.52 13.80
C LEU A 140 -0.68 2.03 13.84
N LEU A 141 -0.09 1.21 12.96
CA LEU A 141 -0.33 -0.24 12.93
C LEU A 141 0.29 -0.94 14.14
N TYR A 142 1.52 -0.59 14.48
CA TYR A 142 2.24 -1.20 15.60
C TYR A 142 1.59 -0.87 16.95
N ASN A 143 1.39 0.42 17.24
CA ASN A 143 0.84 0.86 18.52
C ASN A 143 -0.06 2.08 18.33
N ARG A 144 -1.31 1.78 17.97
CA ARG A 144 -2.34 2.79 17.72
C ARG A 144 -2.57 3.71 18.91
N SER A 145 -2.76 3.18 20.11
CA SER A 145 -3.05 3.99 21.31
C SER A 145 -1.91 4.94 21.65
N ASP A 146 -0.66 4.48 21.60
CA ASP A 146 0.52 5.33 21.82
C ASP A 146 0.66 6.41 20.74
N PHE A 147 0.49 6.04 19.47
CA PHE A 147 0.60 7.01 18.38
C PHE A 147 -0.47 8.10 18.49
N ILE A 148 -1.73 7.74 18.74
CA ILE A 148 -2.82 8.71 18.92
C ILE A 148 -2.58 9.58 20.15
N TYR A 149 -2.05 9.02 21.24
CA TYR A 149 -1.68 9.81 22.41
C TYR A 149 -0.62 10.86 22.07
N ARG A 150 0.46 10.47 21.39
CA ARG A 150 1.50 11.41 20.93
C ARG A 150 0.96 12.45 19.96
N PHE A 151 0.14 12.05 18.99
CA PHE A 151 -0.41 12.95 17.98
C PHE A 151 -1.38 13.99 18.57
N PHE A 152 -2.26 13.57 19.48
CA PHE A 152 -3.40 14.38 19.92
C PHE A 152 -3.22 15.02 21.30
N HIS A 153 -2.49 14.37 22.20
CA HIS A 153 -2.34 14.81 23.60
C HIS A 153 -0.93 15.34 23.93
N SER A 154 0.06 15.16 23.04
CA SER A 154 1.39 15.71 23.26
C SER A 154 1.52 17.11 22.64
N ASP A 155 2.08 18.04 23.39
CA ASP A 155 2.43 19.38 22.88
C ASP A 155 3.70 19.37 21.99
N THR A 156 4.34 18.21 21.81
CA THR A 156 5.66 18.09 21.17
C THR A 156 5.55 17.38 19.82
N VAL A 157 5.64 18.15 18.73
CA VAL A 157 5.51 17.66 17.34
C VAL A 157 6.55 16.58 17.02
N GLU A 158 7.75 16.68 17.59
CA GLU A 158 8.87 15.75 17.39
C GLU A 158 8.56 14.32 17.84
N THR A 159 7.51 14.13 18.65
CA THR A 159 7.09 12.81 19.13
C THR A 159 6.38 12.01 18.05
N TYR A 160 5.72 12.64 17.08
CA TYR A 160 5.01 11.96 15.98
C TYR A 160 5.53 12.33 14.58
N ASP A 161 6.39 13.36 14.46
CA ASP A 161 7.03 13.74 13.19
C ASP A 161 7.91 12.59 12.64
N PRO A 162 7.61 12.02 11.46
CA PRO A 162 8.41 10.94 10.85
C PRO A 162 9.87 11.35 10.54
N SER A 163 10.14 12.64 10.39
CA SER A 163 11.49 13.19 10.17
C SER A 163 12.32 13.29 11.45
N SER A 164 11.69 13.13 12.61
CA SER A 164 12.35 13.19 13.92
C SER A 164 13.47 12.15 14.02
N LYS A 165 14.61 12.58 14.58
CA LYS A 165 15.76 11.71 14.88
C LYS A 165 15.49 10.78 16.07
N ASN A 166 14.49 11.10 16.89
CA ASN A 166 14.16 10.34 18.09
C ASN A 166 13.33 9.09 17.77
N ILE A 167 12.77 8.99 16.56
CA ILE A 167 12.03 7.81 16.12
C ILE A 167 13.03 6.75 15.65
N ASN A 168 13.04 5.60 16.35
CA ASN A 168 13.76 4.42 15.88
C ASN A 168 12.98 3.77 14.72
N LYS A 169 13.33 4.17 13.50
CA LYS A 169 12.67 3.69 12.27
C LYS A 169 12.81 2.18 12.07
N VAL A 170 13.93 1.59 12.48
CA VAL A 170 14.16 0.13 12.37
C VAL A 170 13.15 -0.62 13.22
N ASP A 171 12.99 -0.22 14.49
CA ASP A 171 12.04 -0.87 15.40
C ASP A 171 10.59 -0.71 14.92
N VAL A 172 10.22 0.48 14.44
CA VAL A 172 8.88 0.73 13.89
C VAL A 172 8.57 -0.21 12.72
N ILE A 173 9.49 -0.30 11.74
CA ILE A 173 9.31 -1.17 10.57
C ILE A 173 9.25 -2.63 10.98
N LYS A 174 10.15 -3.07 11.86
CA LYS A 174 10.18 -4.45 12.34
C LYS A 174 8.86 -4.86 12.99
N ASN A 175 8.36 -4.03 13.90
CA ASN A 175 7.09 -4.30 14.55
C ASN A 175 5.90 -4.27 13.57
N ALA A 176 5.90 -3.35 12.60
CA ALA A 176 4.86 -3.28 11.58
C ALA A 176 4.86 -4.55 10.69
N VAL A 177 6.04 -5.01 10.27
CA VAL A 177 6.20 -6.28 9.52
C VAL A 177 5.71 -7.47 10.34
N ASP A 178 6.03 -7.53 11.63
CA ASP A 178 5.54 -8.58 12.54
C ASP A 178 4.00 -8.57 12.62
N CYS A 179 3.36 -7.40 12.65
CA CYS A 179 1.90 -7.25 12.62
C CYS A 179 1.25 -7.75 11.31
N LEU A 180 1.97 -7.68 10.18
CA LEU A 180 1.46 -8.14 8.89
C LEU A 180 1.39 -9.67 8.81
N THR A 181 2.28 -10.39 9.50
CA THR A 181 2.42 -11.86 9.40
C THR A 181 2.51 -12.31 7.94
N ASN A 182 3.26 -11.57 7.11
CA ASN A 182 3.37 -11.79 5.68
C ASN A 182 4.83 -12.05 5.31
N PRO A 183 5.19 -13.26 4.86
CA PRO A 183 6.59 -13.64 4.62
C PRO A 183 7.21 -12.96 3.39
N LEU A 184 6.44 -12.15 2.65
CA LEU A 184 6.95 -11.38 1.51
C LEU A 184 7.88 -10.24 1.93
N PHE A 185 7.81 -9.80 3.19
CA PHE A 185 8.51 -8.63 3.66
C PHE A 185 9.55 -8.97 4.71
N ASP A 186 10.77 -8.50 4.46
CA ASP A 186 11.85 -8.47 5.43
C ASP A 186 12.04 -7.05 5.95
N ALA A 187 12.06 -6.88 7.27
CA ALA A 187 12.09 -5.56 7.90
C ALA A 187 13.38 -4.79 7.60
N ASP A 188 14.53 -5.48 7.63
CA ASP A 188 15.83 -4.88 7.34
C ASP A 188 15.89 -4.44 5.88
N PHE A 189 15.38 -5.26 4.96
CA PHE A 189 15.30 -4.91 3.55
C PHE A 189 14.35 -3.73 3.30
N VAL A 190 13.17 -3.67 3.94
CA VAL A 190 12.26 -2.51 3.85
C VAL A 190 12.94 -1.25 4.37
N HIS A 191 13.63 -1.33 5.50
CA HIS A 191 14.41 -0.22 6.05
C HIS A 191 15.51 0.23 5.10
N ASP A 192 16.26 -0.71 4.53
CA ASP A 192 17.37 -0.44 3.62
C ASP A 192 16.92 0.28 2.36
N LEU A 193 15.78 -0.14 1.80
CA LEU A 193 15.22 0.49 0.61
C LEU A 193 14.77 1.93 0.85
N ARG A 194 14.42 2.32 2.09
CA ARG A 194 13.81 3.63 2.40
C ARG A 194 14.77 4.62 3.07
N TYR A 195 15.59 4.14 4.01
CA TYR A 195 16.32 5.02 4.94
C TYR A 195 17.83 4.79 4.97
N ASN A 196 18.32 3.60 4.64
CA ASN A 196 19.76 3.34 4.65
C ASN A 196 20.46 4.14 3.55
N LYS A 197 21.25 5.13 3.97
CA LYS A 197 21.99 6.01 3.06
C LYS A 197 23.13 5.31 2.32
N LEU A 198 23.57 4.15 2.80
CA LEU A 198 24.62 3.33 2.18
C LEU A 198 24.04 2.32 1.18
N CYS A 199 22.73 2.14 1.17
CA CYS A 199 22.05 1.24 0.24
C CYS A 199 21.98 1.89 -1.15
N GLU A 200 22.88 1.49 -2.05
CA GLU A 200 22.96 2.03 -3.41
C GLU A 200 21.66 1.85 -4.21
N TYR A 201 20.93 0.76 -3.95
CA TYR A 201 19.67 0.46 -4.60
C TYR A 201 18.44 1.00 -3.85
N GLY A 202 18.61 1.72 -2.73
CA GLY A 202 17.53 2.35 -1.97
C GLY A 202 17.12 3.73 -2.53
N ILE A 203 15.95 4.24 -2.12
CA ILE A 203 15.40 5.50 -2.64
C ILE A 203 16.03 6.75 -1.99
N ASN A 204 16.71 6.61 -0.85
CA ASN A 204 17.13 7.77 -0.05
C ASN A 204 18.07 8.70 -0.85
N GLY A 205 19.17 8.17 -1.39
CA GLY A 205 20.14 8.97 -2.15
C GLY A 205 19.53 9.56 -3.43
N ILE A 206 18.92 8.70 -4.26
CA ILE A 206 18.40 9.11 -5.57
C ILE A 206 17.23 10.11 -5.48
N SER A 207 16.35 9.97 -4.49
CA SER A 207 15.28 10.94 -4.25
C SER A 207 15.80 12.30 -3.77
N ASN A 208 16.90 12.33 -3.02
CA ASN A 208 17.56 13.57 -2.61
C ASN A 208 18.26 14.25 -3.80
N HIS A 209 18.91 13.48 -4.67
CA HIS A 209 19.43 13.99 -5.94
C HIS A 209 18.34 14.56 -6.84
N ALA A 210 17.14 13.96 -6.83
CA ALA A 210 16.01 14.45 -7.61
C ALA A 210 15.45 15.79 -7.07
N LEU A 211 15.54 16.03 -5.76
CA LEU A 211 15.03 17.25 -5.12
C LEU A 211 16.05 18.39 -5.03
N HIS A 212 17.34 18.05 -4.98
CA HIS A 212 18.41 19.02 -4.78
C HIS A 212 19.34 19.04 -5.99
N ILE A 213 19.59 20.23 -6.55
CA ILE A 213 20.54 20.42 -7.65
C ILE A 213 21.97 20.03 -7.23
N VAL A 214 22.33 20.29 -5.97
CA VAL A 214 23.61 19.91 -5.36
C VAL A 214 23.36 19.38 -3.95
N THR A 215 23.96 18.24 -3.60
CA THR A 215 23.91 17.63 -2.26
C THR A 215 25.32 17.52 -1.65
N LYS A 216 25.43 17.75 -0.34
CA LYS A 216 26.70 17.65 0.42
C LYS A 216 26.75 16.45 1.37
N ASP A 217 25.71 15.62 1.41
CA ASP A 217 25.71 14.41 2.24
C ASP A 217 26.84 13.48 1.77
N LYS A 218 27.63 12.97 2.71
CA LYS A 218 28.81 12.15 2.41
C LYS A 218 28.49 10.86 1.65
N ASN A 219 27.26 10.35 1.74
CA ASN A 219 26.89 9.07 1.15
C ASN A 219 26.39 9.19 -0.30
N TYR A 220 25.93 10.37 -0.71
CA TYR A 220 25.42 10.65 -2.06
C TYR A 220 25.74 12.08 -2.46
N ARG A 221 27.01 12.46 -2.30
CA ARG A 221 27.47 13.81 -2.63
C ARG A 221 27.39 14.01 -4.15
N THR A 222 26.99 15.21 -4.57
CA THR A 222 27.11 15.58 -5.99
C THR A 222 28.58 15.65 -6.39
N GLU A 223 28.92 14.97 -7.48
CA GLU A 223 30.28 14.97 -8.04
C GLU A 223 30.73 16.38 -8.45
N PRO A 224 32.04 16.68 -8.41
CA PRO A 224 32.57 17.94 -8.91
C PRO A 224 32.11 18.22 -10.35
N GLN A 225 31.69 19.45 -10.62
CA GLN A 225 31.19 19.89 -11.95
C GLN A 225 29.92 19.16 -12.43
N ASN A 226 29.11 18.63 -11.49
CA ASN A 226 27.84 17.99 -11.77
C ASN A 226 26.66 18.73 -11.10
N PHE A 227 25.47 18.69 -11.72
CA PHE A 227 24.21 19.19 -11.17
C PHE A 227 23.16 18.07 -11.08
N ASN A 228 23.56 16.94 -10.51
CA ASN A 228 22.76 15.73 -10.35
C ASN A 228 21.98 15.40 -11.64
N PHE A 229 20.67 15.22 -11.54
CA PHE A 229 19.80 14.85 -12.66
C PHE A 229 19.83 15.82 -13.85
N VAL A 230 20.24 17.08 -13.65
CA VAL A 230 20.30 18.07 -14.74
C VAL A 230 21.35 17.68 -15.77
N PHE A 231 22.45 17.03 -15.35
CA PHE A 231 23.55 16.64 -16.23
C PHE A 231 23.57 15.13 -16.55
N SER A 232 22.52 14.39 -16.17
CA SER A 232 22.39 12.97 -16.47
C SER A 232 22.43 12.69 -17.97
N GLN A 233 23.09 11.60 -18.34
CA GLN A 233 23.20 11.08 -19.69
C GLN A 233 22.26 9.88 -19.89
N GLU A 234 22.11 9.40 -21.12
CA GLU A 234 21.21 8.29 -21.47
C GLU A 234 21.44 7.03 -20.63
N GLU A 235 22.71 6.71 -20.34
CA GLU A 235 23.12 5.57 -19.51
C GLU A 235 22.61 5.68 -18.06
N ASP A 236 22.55 6.90 -17.53
CA ASP A 236 22.02 7.16 -16.18
C ASP A 236 20.52 6.87 -16.13
N PHE A 237 19.76 7.27 -17.15
CA PHE A 237 18.32 7.01 -17.22
C PHE A 237 18.01 5.50 -17.21
N ALA A 238 18.83 4.68 -17.86
CA ALA A 238 18.67 3.23 -17.82
C ALA A 238 18.83 2.68 -16.38
N LEU A 239 19.81 3.20 -15.63
CA LEU A 239 20.01 2.85 -14.22
C LEU A 239 18.86 3.35 -13.34
N TYR A 240 18.40 4.58 -13.56
CA TYR A 240 17.27 5.16 -12.84
C TYR A 240 15.99 4.34 -13.03
N TYR A 241 15.66 3.94 -14.26
CA TYR A 241 14.51 3.07 -14.48
C TYR A 241 14.67 1.69 -13.83
N LYS A 242 15.86 1.11 -13.90
CA LYS A 242 16.18 -0.18 -13.27
C LYS A 242 16.00 -0.12 -11.75
N GLN A 243 16.43 0.94 -11.10
CA GLN A 243 16.26 1.12 -9.66
C GLN A 243 14.81 1.47 -9.30
N TYR A 244 14.15 2.36 -10.05
CA TYR A 244 12.78 2.78 -9.79
C TYR A 244 11.83 1.57 -9.80
N TYR A 245 11.88 0.76 -10.85
CA TYR A 245 11.05 -0.44 -10.97
C TYR A 245 11.56 -1.64 -10.16
N TRP A 246 12.67 -1.51 -9.43
CA TRP A 246 13.05 -2.45 -8.38
C TRP A 246 12.35 -2.10 -7.06
N VAL A 247 12.43 -0.83 -6.66
CA VAL A 247 12.00 -0.39 -5.34
C VAL A 247 10.52 -0.09 -5.27
N VAL A 248 9.99 0.64 -6.25
CA VAL A 248 8.61 1.15 -6.22
C VAL A 248 7.57 0.03 -6.14
N PRO A 249 7.63 -1.05 -6.96
CA PRO A 249 6.65 -2.13 -6.85
C PRO A 249 6.71 -2.82 -5.48
N TYR A 250 7.91 -3.07 -4.95
CA TYR A 250 8.11 -3.74 -3.67
C TYR A 250 7.52 -2.91 -2.51
N ILE A 251 7.89 -1.63 -2.42
CA ILE A 251 7.42 -0.73 -1.35
C ILE A 251 5.93 -0.40 -1.52
N LEU A 252 5.42 -0.29 -2.74
CA LEU A 252 3.99 -0.09 -2.97
C LEU A 252 3.18 -1.30 -2.47
N ILE A 253 3.59 -2.53 -2.82
CA ILE A 253 2.92 -3.75 -2.34
C ILE A 253 2.95 -3.83 -0.80
N TYR A 254 4.08 -3.47 -0.18
CA TYR A 254 4.20 -3.37 1.28
C TYR A 254 3.27 -2.32 1.87
N ALA A 255 3.23 -1.10 1.31
CA ALA A 255 2.34 -0.04 1.77
C ALA A 255 0.86 -0.42 1.67
N VAL A 256 0.44 -1.08 0.58
CA VAL A 256 -0.93 -1.60 0.45
C VAL A 256 -1.23 -2.61 1.55
N ASP A 257 -0.29 -3.49 1.91
CA ASP A 257 -0.52 -4.48 2.97
C ASP A 257 -0.68 -3.82 4.36
N ILE A 258 0.12 -2.78 4.65
CA ILE A 258 -0.01 -1.96 5.87
C ILE A 258 -1.38 -1.28 5.93
N ILE A 259 -1.77 -0.59 4.85
CA ILE A 259 -3.05 0.14 4.77
C ILE A 259 -4.24 -0.81 4.88
N ASP A 260 -4.23 -1.92 4.15
CA ASP A 260 -5.27 -2.94 4.24
C ASP A 260 -5.36 -3.52 5.66
N LYS A 261 -4.23 -3.83 6.30
CA LYS A 261 -4.22 -4.38 7.66
C LYS A 261 -4.87 -3.41 8.65
N LEU A 262 -4.56 -2.11 8.55
CA LEU A 262 -5.18 -1.06 9.35
C LEU A 262 -6.69 -1.00 9.10
N ILE A 263 -7.12 -0.94 7.84
CA ILE A 263 -8.54 -0.85 7.46
C ILE A 263 -9.34 -2.07 7.91
N PHE A 264 -8.87 -3.28 7.61
CA PHE A 264 -9.56 -4.51 7.96
C PHE A 264 -9.45 -4.86 9.45
N SER A 265 -8.64 -4.14 10.24
CA SER A 265 -8.71 -4.18 11.70
C SER A 265 -9.93 -3.43 12.25
N ILE A 266 -10.47 -2.48 11.48
CA ILE A 266 -11.66 -1.68 11.79
C ILE A 266 -12.91 -2.33 11.19
N LEU A 267 -12.84 -2.73 9.92
CA LEU A 267 -13.94 -3.38 9.19
C LEU A 267 -14.00 -4.89 9.47
N LYS A 268 -14.73 -5.28 10.52
CA LYS A 268 -14.74 -6.66 11.05
C LYS A 268 -15.87 -7.55 10.55
N ASP A 269 -16.76 -7.06 9.71
CA ASP A 269 -17.83 -7.88 9.12
C ASP A 269 -17.27 -8.98 8.21
N THR A 270 -18.05 -10.03 8.00
CA THR A 270 -17.60 -11.24 7.30
C THR A 270 -17.18 -10.97 5.86
N ASP A 271 -17.86 -10.04 5.18
CA ASP A 271 -17.60 -9.74 3.77
C ASP A 271 -16.27 -9.00 3.61
N ASN A 272 -16.00 -8.01 4.47
CA ASN A 272 -14.71 -7.31 4.49
C ASN A 272 -13.56 -8.23 4.91
N GLN A 273 -13.78 -9.14 5.86
CA GLN A 273 -12.75 -10.13 6.21
C GLN A 273 -12.45 -11.09 5.04
N ASN A 274 -13.46 -11.51 4.28
CA ASN A 274 -13.25 -12.29 3.06
C ASN A 274 -12.52 -11.48 1.97
N LEU A 275 -12.89 -10.21 1.78
CA LEU A 275 -12.23 -9.31 0.84
C LEU A 275 -10.75 -9.13 1.16
N SER A 276 -10.39 -8.99 2.44
CA SER A 276 -8.99 -8.87 2.88
C SER A 276 -8.14 -10.06 2.43
N ILE A 277 -8.69 -11.27 2.46
CA ILE A 277 -8.01 -12.50 2.04
C ILE A 277 -7.83 -12.52 0.52
N VAL A 278 -8.85 -12.12 -0.24
CA VAL A 278 -8.81 -12.03 -1.70
C VAL A 278 -7.76 -11.00 -2.14
N LYS A 279 -7.75 -9.81 -1.53
CA LYS A 279 -6.77 -8.76 -1.80
C LYS A 279 -5.34 -9.19 -1.47
N ARG A 280 -5.15 -9.88 -0.34
CA ARG A 280 -3.84 -10.44 0.02
C ARG A 280 -3.35 -11.48 -1.00
N LEU A 281 -4.23 -12.37 -1.50
CA LEU A 281 -3.88 -13.31 -2.58
C LEU A 281 -3.42 -12.55 -3.83
N ARG A 282 -4.19 -11.52 -4.21
CA ARG A 282 -3.92 -10.69 -5.38
C ARG A 282 -2.55 -10.03 -5.27
N ARG A 283 -2.19 -9.50 -4.10
CA ARG A 283 -0.85 -8.95 -3.83
C ARG A 283 0.25 -10.00 -3.91
N THR A 284 0.07 -11.19 -3.35
CA THR A 284 1.08 -12.26 -3.43
C THR A 284 1.35 -12.68 -4.88
N ILE A 285 0.30 -12.77 -5.69
CA ILE A 285 0.44 -13.02 -7.13
C ILE A 285 1.15 -11.84 -7.80
N GLY A 286 0.74 -10.61 -7.52
CA GLY A 286 1.37 -9.39 -8.06
C GLY A 286 2.87 -9.33 -7.76
N PHE A 287 3.27 -9.63 -6.52
CA PHE A 287 4.67 -9.71 -6.12
C PHE A 287 5.45 -10.76 -6.93
N SER A 288 4.85 -11.92 -7.13
CA SER A 288 5.45 -13.01 -7.91
C SER A 288 5.64 -12.60 -9.37
N LEU A 289 4.60 -12.04 -10.00
CA LEU A 289 4.68 -11.55 -11.38
C LEU A 289 5.68 -10.39 -11.53
N PHE A 290 5.77 -9.52 -10.53
CA PHE A 290 6.75 -8.43 -10.48
C PHE A 290 8.17 -8.99 -10.47
N THR A 291 8.49 -9.88 -9.54
CA THR A 291 9.85 -10.44 -9.41
C THR A 291 10.28 -11.20 -10.67
N GLU A 292 9.38 -11.96 -11.29
CA GLU A 292 9.64 -12.62 -12.57
C GLU A 292 9.90 -11.64 -13.71
N SER A 293 9.09 -10.58 -13.80
CA SER A 293 9.22 -9.55 -14.82
C SER A 293 10.54 -8.79 -14.66
N TYR A 294 10.93 -8.48 -13.42
CA TYR A 294 12.16 -7.77 -13.12
C TYR A 294 13.40 -8.62 -13.40
N LEU A 295 13.41 -9.87 -12.91
CA LEU A 295 14.52 -10.82 -13.13
C LEU A 295 14.57 -11.37 -14.55
N ARG A 296 13.50 -11.18 -15.33
CA ARG A 296 13.31 -11.74 -16.69
C ARG A 296 13.40 -13.27 -16.71
N THR A 297 12.92 -13.89 -15.63
CA THR A 297 12.89 -15.35 -15.48
C THR A 297 11.52 -15.78 -14.98
N LYS A 298 10.91 -16.76 -15.64
CA LYS A 298 9.67 -17.37 -15.12
C LYS A 298 10.02 -18.36 -14.01
N LYS A 299 9.36 -18.23 -12.87
CA LYS A 299 9.48 -19.11 -11.70
C LYS A 299 8.10 -19.51 -11.23
N ASP A 300 7.63 -20.68 -11.68
CA ASP A 300 6.31 -21.19 -11.30
C ASP A 300 6.25 -21.73 -9.86
N SER A 301 7.30 -21.59 -9.04
CA SER A 301 7.40 -22.24 -7.73
C SER A 301 6.23 -21.90 -6.80
N ILE A 302 5.80 -20.65 -6.76
CA ILE A 302 4.68 -20.21 -5.92
C ILE A 302 3.32 -20.67 -6.46
N PHE A 303 3.11 -20.64 -7.78
CA PHE A 303 1.90 -21.14 -8.41
C PHE A 303 1.78 -22.67 -8.25
N ILE A 304 2.90 -23.39 -8.34
CA ILE A 304 2.97 -24.82 -8.05
C ILE A 304 2.63 -25.09 -6.58
N LEU A 305 3.14 -24.27 -5.64
CA LEU A 305 2.81 -24.39 -4.22
C LEU A 305 1.31 -24.19 -3.98
N PHE A 306 0.72 -23.16 -4.59
CA PHE A 306 -0.72 -22.91 -4.51
C PHE A 306 -1.52 -24.06 -5.10
N ASN A 307 -1.12 -24.60 -6.25
CA ASN A 307 -1.80 -25.73 -6.90
C ASN A 307 -1.77 -27.01 -6.09
N LYS A 308 -0.70 -27.24 -5.33
CA LYS A 308 -0.61 -28.38 -4.42
C LYS A 308 -1.55 -28.23 -3.22
N LYS A 309 -1.82 -27.00 -2.77
CA LYS A 309 -2.53 -26.72 -1.52
C LYS A 309 -4.00 -26.31 -1.72
N ILE A 310 -4.36 -25.70 -2.85
CA ILE A 310 -5.71 -25.20 -3.13
C ILE A 310 -6.39 -26.08 -4.17
N ARG A 311 -7.53 -26.67 -3.79
CA ARG A 311 -8.48 -27.26 -4.74
C ARG A 311 -9.81 -26.52 -4.66
N PHE A 312 -10.19 -25.90 -5.76
CA PHE A 312 -11.45 -25.20 -5.91
C PHE A 312 -12.58 -26.19 -6.20
N THR A 313 -13.73 -25.92 -5.61
CA THR A 313 -14.98 -26.62 -5.94
C THR A 313 -15.95 -25.60 -6.52
N CYS A 314 -16.47 -25.85 -7.72
CA CYS A 314 -17.52 -25.01 -8.28
C CYS A 314 -18.87 -25.30 -7.62
N PRO A 315 -19.59 -24.29 -7.08
CA PRO A 315 -20.89 -24.51 -6.45
C PRO A 315 -21.97 -24.96 -7.45
N ILE A 316 -21.85 -24.59 -8.73
CA ILE A 316 -22.82 -24.87 -9.80
C ILE A 316 -22.60 -26.25 -10.40
N CYS A 317 -21.46 -26.47 -11.07
CA CYS A 317 -21.22 -27.72 -11.81
C CYS A 317 -20.51 -28.81 -10.99
N LYS A 318 -20.21 -28.55 -9.71
CA LYS A 318 -19.49 -29.42 -8.77
C LYS A 318 -18.09 -29.88 -9.22
N ASN A 319 -17.57 -29.29 -10.30
CA ASN A 319 -16.23 -29.59 -10.79
C ASN A 319 -15.17 -29.21 -9.74
N LYS A 320 -14.24 -30.12 -9.49
CA LYS A 320 -13.08 -29.90 -8.61
C LYS A 320 -11.84 -29.68 -9.47
N TYR A 321 -11.14 -28.57 -9.27
CA TYR A 321 -10.02 -28.19 -10.12
C TYR A 321 -8.95 -27.40 -9.37
N PHE A 322 -7.77 -27.32 -9.96
CA PHE A 322 -6.69 -26.42 -9.56
C PHE A 322 -6.57 -25.30 -10.60
N LEU A 323 -6.00 -24.17 -10.22
CA LEU A 323 -5.78 -23.05 -11.12
C LEU A 323 -4.50 -23.29 -11.92
N LYS A 324 -4.51 -22.95 -13.19
CA LYS A 324 -3.29 -22.84 -13.98
C LYS A 324 -2.68 -21.46 -13.75
N ARG A 325 -1.45 -21.27 -14.22
CA ARG A 325 -0.78 -19.97 -14.18
C ARG A 325 -1.63 -18.86 -14.80
N ASP A 326 -2.19 -19.10 -15.98
CA ASP A 326 -3.03 -18.12 -16.68
C ASP A 326 -4.28 -17.75 -15.87
N ASP A 327 -4.82 -18.67 -15.07
CA ASP A 327 -5.95 -18.37 -14.19
C ASP A 327 -5.54 -17.43 -13.03
N TYR A 328 -4.29 -17.53 -12.54
CA TYR A 328 -3.75 -16.61 -11.53
C TYR A 328 -3.47 -15.22 -12.11
N GLU A 329 -2.92 -15.16 -13.33
CA GLU A 329 -2.71 -13.89 -14.05
C GLU A 329 -4.06 -13.21 -14.34
N PHE A 330 -5.06 -13.97 -14.80
CA PHE A 330 -6.42 -13.50 -14.99
C PHE A 330 -7.05 -13.00 -13.68
N PHE A 331 -6.89 -13.75 -12.57
CA PHE A 331 -7.37 -13.31 -11.26
C PHE A 331 -6.67 -12.04 -10.80
N PHE A 332 -5.37 -11.89 -11.03
CA PHE A 332 -4.64 -10.67 -10.71
C PHE A 332 -5.23 -9.45 -11.43
N GLU A 333 -5.58 -9.59 -12.70
CA GLU A 333 -6.11 -8.50 -13.52
C GLU A 333 -7.59 -8.21 -13.24
N THR A 334 -8.41 -9.24 -13.03
CA THR A 334 -9.87 -9.11 -12.99
C THR A 334 -10.52 -9.30 -11.62
N GLU A 335 -9.79 -9.88 -10.67
CA GLU A 335 -10.30 -10.33 -9.37
C GLU A 335 -11.48 -11.32 -9.50
N ALA A 336 -11.45 -12.17 -10.54
CA ALA A 336 -12.40 -13.24 -10.75
C ALA A 336 -11.67 -14.58 -10.87
N ILE A 337 -12.27 -15.63 -10.29
CA ILE A 337 -11.78 -17.01 -10.46
C ILE A 337 -12.84 -17.81 -11.18
N LEU A 338 -12.68 -18.02 -12.47
CA LEU A 338 -13.70 -18.69 -13.28
C LEU A 338 -13.58 -20.21 -13.19
N CYS A 339 -14.72 -20.89 -13.15
CA CYS A 339 -14.75 -22.34 -13.31
C CYS A 339 -14.38 -22.72 -14.76
N PRO A 340 -13.39 -23.60 -15.00
CA PRO A 340 -13.01 -23.99 -16.37
C PRO A 340 -14.09 -24.78 -17.11
N LYS A 341 -15.14 -25.25 -16.42
CA LYS A 341 -16.24 -26.03 -17.02
C LYS A 341 -17.48 -25.19 -17.34
N CYS A 342 -17.82 -24.22 -16.50
CA CYS A 342 -19.09 -23.47 -16.61
C CYS A 342 -18.92 -21.96 -16.49
N ASN A 343 -17.69 -21.45 -16.42
CA ASN A 343 -17.33 -20.02 -16.35
C ASN A 343 -17.98 -19.22 -15.20
N ASN A 344 -18.52 -19.91 -14.19
CA ASN A 344 -19.06 -19.27 -13.00
C ASN A 344 -17.90 -18.75 -12.13
N ASP A 345 -18.03 -17.54 -11.58
CA ASP A 345 -17.08 -16.99 -10.60
C ASP A 345 -17.14 -17.80 -9.30
N ASN A 346 -15.99 -18.30 -8.88
CA ASN A 346 -15.83 -19.25 -7.80
C ASN A 346 -15.10 -18.65 -6.59
N LEU A 347 -15.03 -17.32 -6.48
CA LEU A 347 -14.74 -16.61 -5.23
C LEU A 347 -15.89 -16.73 -4.22
N THR A 348 -16.25 -17.97 -3.88
CA THR A 348 -17.23 -18.29 -2.85
C THR A 348 -16.57 -18.28 -1.47
N ILE A 349 -17.37 -18.11 -0.41
CA ILE A 349 -16.90 -18.17 0.98
C ILE A 349 -16.10 -19.46 1.24
N GLU A 350 -16.58 -20.61 0.77
CA GLU A 350 -15.88 -21.90 0.94
C GLU A 350 -14.48 -21.88 0.31
N ASN A 351 -14.36 -21.35 -0.91
CA ASN A 351 -13.06 -21.30 -1.60
C ASN A 351 -12.15 -20.22 -1.00
N ILE A 352 -12.69 -19.11 -0.50
CA ILE A 352 -11.92 -18.08 0.22
C ILE A 352 -11.31 -18.64 1.51
N GLN A 353 -12.05 -19.48 2.25
CA GLN A 353 -11.47 -20.14 3.44
C GLN A 353 -10.32 -21.08 3.09
N LYS A 354 -10.38 -21.78 1.94
CA LYS A 354 -9.24 -22.59 1.46
C LYS A 354 -8.03 -21.73 1.14
N ILE A 355 -8.24 -20.56 0.53
CA ILE A 355 -7.20 -19.57 0.24
C ILE A 355 -6.56 -19.07 1.55
N LYS A 356 -7.38 -18.70 2.55
CA LYS A 356 -6.94 -18.19 3.86
C LYS A 356 -5.90 -19.09 4.53
N ASN A 357 -6.15 -20.41 4.51
CA ASN A 357 -5.28 -21.41 5.15
C ASN A 357 -3.86 -21.50 4.56
N ILE A 358 -3.62 -20.88 3.40
CA ILE A 358 -2.35 -20.95 2.68
C ILE A 358 -1.63 -19.61 2.67
N ILE A 359 -2.39 -18.52 2.63
CA ILE A 359 -1.87 -17.16 2.65
C ILE A 359 -1.41 -16.74 4.05
N GLY A 360 -1.96 -17.34 5.10
CA GLY A 360 -1.53 -17.18 6.49
C GLY A 360 -0.36 -18.07 6.91
N LEU A 361 0.44 -18.57 5.96
CA LEU A 361 1.75 -19.19 6.22
C LEU A 361 2.86 -18.15 6.28
#